data_AF-A0A2J7PQX0-F1
#
_entry.id   AF-A0A2J7PQX0-F1
#
_cell.length_a   1.000
_cell.length_b   1.000
_cell.length_c   1.000
_cell.angle_alpha   90.00
_cell.angle_beta   90.00
_cell.angle_gamma   90.00
#
_symmetry.space_group_name_H-M   'P 1'
#
loop_
_entity.id
_entity.type
_entity.pdbx_description
1 polymer ?
#
loop_
_entity_poly.entity_id
_entity_poly.type
_entity_poly.pdbx_seq_one_letter_code
_entity_poly.pdbx_strand_id
1 'polypeptide(L)'
;MLKTVFQCEIVYVLCTSVLGSKTWGFLHTMAAYYPDKPTPEERSDMANFFTTFSKFYPCYECAQDFQEQLKVTPPVTDSQHSLSQWLCRMHNNVNRRIGKPEFDCSRVNERWRDGWLDGSCD
;
A
#
# COMPACT_ATOMS: atom_id res chain seq x y z
N MET A 1 -25.11 30.69 2.43
CA MET A 1 -25.45 29.31 2.04
C MET A 1 -24.23 28.45 2.35
N LEU A 2 -24.18 27.90 3.56
CA LEU A 2 -23.05 27.13 4.09
C LEU A 2 -22.97 25.82 3.29
N LYS A 3 -21.91 25.64 2.49
CA LYS A 3 -21.53 24.31 2.02
C LYS A 3 -20.94 23.59 3.23
N THR A 4 -21.79 22.83 3.89
CA THR A 4 -21.46 21.89 4.95
C THR A 4 -20.25 21.07 4.50
N VAL A 5 -19.20 21.12 5.31
CA VAL A 5 -18.12 20.12 5.31
C VAL A 5 -18.84 18.78 5.36
N PHE A 6 -18.75 17.98 4.28
CA PHE A 6 -19.24 16.61 4.31
C PHE A 6 -18.44 15.86 5.36
N GLN A 7 -19.04 15.79 6.55
CA GLN A 7 -18.57 14.99 7.65
C GLN A 7 -18.57 13.55 7.15
N CYS A 8 -17.39 12.92 7.10
CA CYS A 8 -17.27 11.49 6.87
C CYS A 8 -17.88 10.78 8.09
N GLU A 9 -19.21 10.69 8.13
CA GLU A 9 -19.93 9.94 9.14
C GLU A 9 -20.02 8.47 8.76
N ILE A 10 -19.87 7.64 9.78
CA ILE A 10 -19.38 6.27 9.79
C ILE A 10 -20.30 5.23 9.11
N VAL A 11 -21.33 5.63 8.36
CA VAL A 11 -22.40 4.68 7.96
C VAL A 11 -22.45 4.33 6.46
N TYR A 12 -21.97 5.18 5.54
CA TYR A 12 -22.16 4.89 4.09
C TYR A 12 -20.97 5.17 3.16
N VAL A 13 -20.08 6.12 3.45
CA VAL A 13 -18.93 6.44 2.58
C VAL A 13 -17.68 6.61 3.42
N LEU A 14 -16.67 5.78 3.15
CA LEU A 14 -15.39 5.86 3.84
C LEU A 14 -14.60 7.09 3.36
N CYS A 15 -14.09 7.91 4.28
CA CYS A 15 -13.16 8.99 3.94
C CYS A 15 -11.97 8.44 3.15
N THR A 16 -11.47 9.20 2.17
CA THR A 16 -10.27 8.82 1.38
C THR A 16 -9.08 8.50 2.28
N SER A 17 -8.91 9.22 3.39
CA SER A 17 -7.85 8.97 4.38
C SER A 17 -8.01 7.64 5.11
N VAL A 18 -9.24 7.28 5.50
CA VAL A 18 -9.52 6.02 6.20
C VAL A 18 -9.42 4.85 5.22
N LEU A 19 -9.96 4.99 4.01
CA LEU A 19 -9.79 4.02 2.93
C LEU A 19 -8.31 3.76 2.66
N GLY A 20 -7.52 4.83 2.44
CA GLY A 20 -6.09 4.73 2.22
C GLY A 20 -5.37 4.01 3.35
N SER A 21 -5.64 4.40 4.61
CA SER A 21 -5.02 3.77 5.77
C SER A 21 -5.33 2.26 5.86
N LYS A 22 -6.59 1.86 5.65
CA LYS A 22 -6.99 0.45 5.69
C LYS A 22 -6.42 -0.35 4.52
N THR A 23 -6.41 0.23 3.33
CA THR A 23 -5.84 -0.42 2.14
C THR A 23 -4.33 -0.60 2.26
N TRP A 24 -3.59 0.38 2.76
CA TRP A 24 -2.16 0.22 3.00
C TRP A 24 -1.88 -0.88 4.03
N GLY A 25 -2.68 -0.96 5.10
CA GLY A 25 -2.58 -2.07 6.05
C GLY A 25 -2.74 -3.43 5.38
N PHE A 26 -3.78 -3.58 4.55
CA PHE A 26 -4.00 -4.80 3.79
C PHE A 26 -2.83 -5.13 2.83
N LEU A 27 -2.40 -4.17 2.01
CA LEU A 27 -1.37 -4.40 0.99
C LEU A 27 -0.02 -4.73 1.62
N HIS A 28 0.38 -4.01 2.67
CA HIS A 28 1.65 -4.26 3.34
C HIS A 28 1.65 -5.59 4.09
N THR A 29 0.56 -5.96 4.76
CA THR A 29 0.45 -7.29 5.36
C THR A 29 0.44 -8.40 4.29
N MET A 30 -0.23 -8.20 3.15
CA MET A 30 -0.14 -9.16 2.03
C MET A 30 1.30 -9.34 1.53
N ALA A 31 2.06 -8.24 1.37
CA ALA A 31 3.46 -8.30 0.97
C ALA A 31 4.37 -8.91 2.04
N ALA A 32 4.08 -8.69 3.32
CA ALA A 32 4.79 -9.26 4.46
C ALA A 32 4.74 -10.80 4.48
N TYR A 33 3.61 -11.38 4.07
CA TYR A 33 3.37 -12.83 4.03
C TYR A 33 3.54 -13.45 2.65
N TYR A 34 4.00 -12.68 1.65
CA TYR A 34 4.37 -13.22 0.34
C TYR A 34 5.54 -14.22 0.46
N PRO A 35 5.67 -15.25 -0.39
CA PRO A 35 6.75 -16.23 -0.27
C PRO A 35 8.14 -15.62 -0.48
N ASP A 36 9.14 -16.11 0.26
CA ASP A 36 10.55 -15.76 0.02
C ASP A 36 11.06 -16.29 -1.34
N LYS A 37 10.51 -17.43 -1.78
CA LYS A 37 10.84 -18.09 -3.05
C LYS A 37 9.55 -18.37 -3.84
N PRO A 38 8.91 -17.35 -4.41
CA PRO A 38 7.66 -17.52 -5.14
C PRO A 38 7.91 -18.25 -6.46
N THR A 39 6.95 -19.11 -6.82
CA THR A 39 6.84 -19.76 -8.12
C THR A 39 6.63 -18.71 -9.24
N PRO A 40 6.92 -19.05 -10.50
CA PRO A 40 6.64 -18.15 -11.62
C PRO A 40 5.17 -17.68 -11.70
N GLU A 41 4.24 -18.55 -11.33
CA GLU A 41 2.80 -18.24 -11.28
C GLU A 41 2.50 -17.21 -10.18
N GLU A 42 2.96 -17.42 -8.94
CA GLU A 42 2.78 -16.45 -7.84
C GLU A 42 3.40 -15.08 -8.13
N ARG A 43 4.51 -15.03 -8.88
CA ARG A 43 5.13 -13.77 -9.32
C ARG A 43 4.25 -13.01 -10.30
N SER A 44 3.72 -13.74 -11.29
CA SER A 44 2.80 -13.23 -12.29
C SER A 44 1.49 -12.75 -11.65
N ASP A 45 0.90 -13.57 -10.78
CA ASP A 45 -0.34 -13.26 -10.08
C ASP A 45 -0.21 -12.03 -9.19
N MET A 46 0.90 -11.90 -8.47
CA MET A 46 1.13 -10.70 -7.65
C MET A 46 1.30 -9.43 -8.50
N ALA A 47 1.99 -9.51 -9.64
CA ALA A 47 2.11 -8.37 -10.56
C ALA A 47 0.75 -7.99 -11.18
N ASN A 48 -0.03 -9.01 -11.58
CA ASN A 48 -1.39 -8.83 -12.11
C ASN A 48 -2.36 -8.30 -11.05
N PHE A 49 -2.18 -8.71 -9.79
CA PHE A 49 -2.95 -8.21 -8.66
C PHE A 49 -2.80 -6.69 -8.54
N PHE A 50 -1.58 -6.15 -8.48
CA PHE A 50 -1.38 -4.69 -8.38
C PHE A 50 -1.89 -3.93 -9.61
N THR A 51 -1.71 -4.51 -10.80
CA THR A 51 -2.26 -3.94 -12.04
C THR A 51 -3.79 -3.89 -11.99
N THR A 52 -4.44 -4.95 -11.52
CA THR A 52 -5.91 -5.04 -11.43
C THR A 52 -6.45 -4.15 -10.32
N PHE A 53 -5.82 -4.20 -9.14
CA PHE A 53 -6.11 -3.33 -8.00
C PHE A 53 -6.10 -1.86 -8.40
N SER A 54 -5.11 -1.42 -9.19
CA SER A 54 -5.01 -0.03 -9.65
C SER A 54 -6.21 0.47 -10.47
N LYS A 55 -6.93 -0.46 -11.14
CA LYS A 55 -8.12 -0.14 -11.95
C LYS A 55 -9.38 -0.02 -11.10
N PHE A 56 -9.43 -0.71 -9.96
CA PHE A 56 -10.63 -0.84 -9.12
C PHE A 56 -10.52 -0.10 -7.79
N TYR A 57 -9.39 0.55 -7.49
CA TYR A 57 -9.24 1.31 -6.26
C TYR A 57 -10.27 2.47 -6.23
N PRO A 58 -11.16 2.54 -5.21
CA PRO A 58 -12.34 3.41 -5.24
C PRO A 58 -12.04 4.87 -4.83
N CYS A 59 -10.96 5.42 -5.38
CA CYS A 59 -10.59 6.83 -5.36
C CYS A 59 -9.99 7.15 -6.73
N TYR A 60 -10.71 7.87 -7.59
CA TYR A 60 -10.32 8.10 -8.99
C TYR A 60 -8.92 8.73 -9.13
N GLU A 61 -8.67 9.84 -8.43
CA GLU A 61 -7.38 10.53 -8.46
C GLU A 61 -6.23 9.67 -7.87
N CYS A 62 -6.52 8.87 -6.84
CA CYS A 62 -5.55 7.96 -6.25
C CYS A 62 -5.22 6.82 -7.21
N ALA A 63 -6.23 6.24 -7.87
CA ALA A 63 -6.11 5.15 -8.81
C ALA A 63 -5.33 5.56 -10.06
N GLN A 64 -5.65 6.74 -10.62
CA GLN A 64 -4.95 7.29 -11.77
C GLN A 64 -3.46 7.53 -11.46
N ASP A 65 -3.15 8.14 -10.30
CA ASP A 65 -1.76 8.33 -9.88
C ASP A 65 -1.03 7.00 -9.69
N PHE A 66 -1.67 6.02 -9.05
CA PHE A 66 -1.07 4.70 -8.86
C PHE A 66 -0.82 3.99 -10.20
N GLN A 67 -1.72 4.12 -11.17
CA GLN A 67 -1.52 3.60 -12.53
C GLN A 67 -0.32 4.24 -13.24
N GLU A 68 -0.12 5.55 -13.11
CA GLU A 68 1.07 6.21 -13.68
C GLU A 68 2.35 5.76 -12.97
N GLN A 69 2.33 5.63 -11.64
CA GLN A 69 3.47 5.12 -10.89
C GLN A 69 3.83 3.68 -11.28
N LEU A 70 2.84 2.81 -11.55
CA LEU A 70 3.08 1.43 -11.99
C LEU A 70 3.81 1.35 -13.34
N LYS A 71 3.66 2.35 -14.23
CA LYS A 71 4.40 2.40 -15.50
C LYS A 71 5.88 2.73 -15.29
N VAL A 72 6.20 3.53 -14.28
CA VAL A 72 7.57 3.96 -13.96
C VAL A 72 8.29 2.93 -13.09
N THR A 73 7.58 2.41 -12.09
CA THR A 73 8.10 1.46 -11.11
C THR A 73 7.16 0.25 -10.99
N PRO A 74 7.24 -0.72 -11.92
CA PRO A 74 6.39 -1.91 -11.89
C PRO A 74 6.65 -2.76 -10.63
N PRO A 75 5.67 -3.59 -10.19
CA PRO A 75 5.83 -4.47 -9.04
C PRO A 75 7.04 -5.39 -9.17
N VAL A 76 7.88 -5.41 -8.12
CA VAL A 76 9.02 -6.34 -8.03
C VAL A 76 8.62 -7.52 -7.17
N THR A 77 8.30 -8.64 -7.80
CA THR A 77 7.67 -9.80 -7.15
C THR A 77 8.63 -10.98 -6.95
N ASP A 78 9.94 -10.78 -7.04
CA ASP A 78 10.93 -11.88 -7.00
C ASP A 78 11.03 -12.60 -5.65
N SER A 79 10.63 -11.94 -4.56
CA SER A 79 10.62 -12.46 -3.19
C SER A 79 9.78 -11.57 -2.27
N GLN A 80 9.45 -12.09 -1.08
CA GLN A 80 8.86 -11.33 0.03
C GLN A 80 9.55 -10.00 0.27
N HIS A 81 10.88 -10.04 0.39
CA HIS A 81 11.70 -8.86 0.63
C HIS A 81 11.57 -7.84 -0.50
N SER A 82 11.77 -8.27 -1.75
CA SER A 82 11.70 -7.38 -2.92
C SER A 82 10.34 -6.71 -3.06
N LEU A 83 9.26 -7.47 -2.83
CA LEU A 83 7.89 -6.96 -2.91
C LEU A 83 7.61 -5.95 -1.80
N SER A 84 7.97 -6.26 -0.55
CA SER A 84 7.76 -5.36 0.59
C SER A 84 8.55 -4.06 0.45
N GLN A 85 9.79 -4.15 -0.04
CA GLN A 85 10.62 -2.98 -0.32
C GLN A 85 10.04 -2.13 -1.46
N TRP A 86 9.58 -2.76 -2.54
CA TRP A 86 8.90 -2.04 -3.63
C TRP A 86 7.64 -1.33 -3.13
N LEU A 87 6.78 -2.01 -2.37
CA LEU A 87 5.53 -1.44 -1.87
C LEU A 87 5.79 -0.30 -0.87
N CYS A 88 6.82 -0.42 -0.02
CA CYS A 88 7.24 0.66 0.87
C CYS A 88 7.67 1.91 0.10
N ARG A 89 8.49 1.76 -0.95
CA ARG A 89 8.89 2.89 -1.81
C ARG A 89 7.69 3.52 -2.53
N MET A 90 6.75 2.71 -3.02
CA MET A 90 5.50 3.20 -3.61
C MET A 90 4.67 4.00 -2.60
N HIS A 91 4.57 3.53 -1.36
CA HIS A 91 3.89 4.25 -0.29
C HIS A 91 4.61 5.57 0.05
N ASN A 92 5.95 5.58 0.05
CA ASN A 92 6.73 6.80 0.26
C ASN A 92 6.59 7.82 -0.87
N ASN A 93 6.40 7.39 -2.13
CA ASN A 93 6.05 8.30 -3.23
C ASN A 93 4.74 9.03 -2.92
N VAL A 94 3.73 8.31 -2.43
CA VAL A 94 2.47 8.92 -2.01
C VAL A 94 2.68 9.84 -0.81
N ASN A 95 3.44 9.43 0.21
CA ASN A 95 3.74 10.26 1.38
C ASN A 95 4.37 11.60 0.98
N ARG A 96 5.42 11.58 0.15
CA ARG A 96 6.05 12.81 -0.37
C ARG A 96 5.04 13.70 -1.08
N ARG A 97 4.23 13.14 -1.96
CA ARG A 97 3.23 13.88 -2.74
C ARG A 97 2.21 14.61 -1.86
N ILE A 98 1.83 14.01 -0.73
CA ILE A 98 0.85 14.59 0.20
C ILE A 98 1.48 15.26 1.42
N GLY A 99 2.80 15.50 1.41
CA GLY A 99 3.51 16.22 2.47
C GLY A 99 3.66 15.44 3.78
N LYS A 100 3.59 14.10 3.75
CA LYS A 100 3.88 13.23 4.90
C LYS A 100 5.36 12.84 4.94
N PRO A 101 5.91 12.57 6.13
CA PRO A 101 7.26 12.04 6.25
C PRO A 101 7.38 10.68 5.56
N GLU A 102 8.57 10.39 5.05
CA GLU A 102 8.88 9.06 4.52
C GLU A 102 9.03 8.05 5.66
N PHE A 103 8.60 6.82 5.43
CA PHE A 103 8.81 5.70 6.31
C PHE A 103 10.15 5.02 5.98
N ASP A 104 10.90 4.60 7.01
CA ASP A 104 12.14 3.84 6.82
C ASP A 104 11.84 2.41 6.38
N CYS A 105 12.02 2.13 5.08
CA CYS A 105 11.73 0.82 4.51
C CYS A 105 12.59 -0.32 5.09
N SER A 106 13.70 -0.04 5.77
CA SER A 106 14.45 -1.09 6.47
C SER A 106 13.62 -1.75 7.59
N ARG A 107 12.62 -1.03 8.12
CA ARG A 107 11.75 -1.44 9.23
C ARG A 107 10.40 -1.97 8.78
N VAL A 108 10.22 -2.26 7.49
CA VAL A 108 8.92 -2.64 6.92
C VAL A 108 8.38 -3.95 7.52
N ASN A 109 9.26 -4.93 7.80
CA ASN A 109 8.84 -6.20 8.38
C ASN A 109 8.55 -6.08 9.89
N GLU A 110 9.29 -5.25 10.65
CA GLU A 110 8.93 -4.93 12.04
C GLU A 110 7.51 -4.35 12.09
N ARG A 111 7.20 -3.41 11.18
CA ARG A 111 5.90 -2.73 11.18
C ARG A 111 4.73 -3.64 10.79
N TRP A 112 4.93 -4.57 9.84
CA TRP A 112 3.81 -5.27 9.19
C TRP A 112 3.77 -6.78 9.40
N ARG A 113 4.78 -7.36 10.07
CA ARG A 113 4.88 -8.81 10.30
C ARG A 113 5.35 -9.17 11.70
N ASP A 114 6.52 -8.67 12.08
CA ASP A 114 7.31 -9.24 13.16
C ASP A 114 7.08 -8.53 14.51
N GLY A 115 6.55 -7.31 14.49
CA GLY A 115 6.52 -6.43 15.66
C GLY A 115 7.83 -5.64 15.82
N TRP A 116 7.82 -4.60 16.64
CA TRP A 116 9.00 -3.79 16.91
C TRP A 116 9.99 -4.54 17.80
N LEU A 117 11.30 -4.37 17.53
CA LEU A 117 12.37 -5.05 18.28
C LEU A 117 12.43 -4.71 19.78
N ASP A 118 11.80 -3.61 20.20
CA ASP A 118 11.70 -3.20 21.60
C ASP A 118 10.54 -3.87 22.36
N GLY A 119 9.77 -4.74 21.70
CA GLY A 119 8.64 -5.47 22.28
C GLY A 119 7.38 -4.63 22.47
N SER A 120 7.30 -3.42 21.90
CA SER A 120 6.14 -2.53 22.11
C SER A 120 4.82 -3.03 21.47
N CYS A 121 4.85 -4.18 20.81
CA CYS A 121 3.68 -4.84 20.19
C CYS A 121 3.26 -6.13 20.89
N ASP A 122 3.95 -6.51 21.98
CA ASP A 122 3.64 -7.68 22.80
C ASP A 122 2.63 -7.37 23.93
#